data_AF-A0A7W9Y8B9-F1
#
_entry.id   AF-A0A7W9Y8B9-F1
#
_cell.length_a   1.000
_cell.length_b   1.000
_cell.length_c   1.000
_cell.angle_alpha   90.00
_cell.angle_beta   90.00
_cell.angle_gamma   90.00
#
_symmetry.space_group_name_H-M   'P 1'
#
loop_
_entity.id
_entity.type
_entity.pdbx_description
1 polymer ?
#
loop_
_entity_poly.entity_id
_entity_poly.type
_entity_poly.pdbx_seq_one_letter_code
_entity_poly.pdbx_strand_id
1 'polypeptide(L)'
;MRVSILGAGSIAFGMAAYLAKEGHDPMLWSPSGKSTKALADGAELTANGAFDFSGRVRIARDCEEAVTSADVIVVALPGYGHKAAFDAAIPYLKSGQPVIISSHCSFGALYLSKGLAARGVKLPISVWGTTLLTGRLQPDMTTVKVNTVRQKVDIATLPKSEIDAGHALCAELFGDRFVKRDGVMAISLSNLNPQNHLGIALLNLTRMEKGETWGQGDNITPTVGRVIETLDEERLAIAATLGLSVRTVREHFSLSFHVPMGTVSEMNQQMHAEGRGGFGPTTVDSRYIYEDVPFGLVPTSLLGRLAGKPTMLHDAGIAMMSAATGHDLPGQNDLLPALGIDALTIDEVARLCDEGY
;
A
#
# COMPACT_ATOMS: atom_id res chain seq x y z
N MET A 1 7.26 -21.56 -7.60
CA MET A 1 5.79 -21.56 -7.34
C MET A 1 5.06 -20.82 -8.45
N ARG A 2 3.79 -21.14 -8.72
CA ARG A 2 2.89 -20.37 -9.59
C ARG A 2 2.27 -19.22 -8.80
N VAL A 3 2.57 -17.98 -9.18
CA VAL A 3 2.15 -16.79 -8.44
C VAL A 3 1.29 -15.93 -9.33
N SER A 4 0.02 -15.76 -8.99
CA SER A 4 -0.85 -14.85 -9.73
C SER A 4 -0.88 -13.49 -9.07
N ILE A 5 -0.82 -12.43 -9.87
CA ILE A 5 -0.78 -11.04 -9.44
C ILE A 5 -2.05 -10.37 -9.96
N LEU A 6 -2.95 -10.05 -9.05
CA LEU A 6 -4.12 -9.22 -9.34
C LEU A 6 -3.65 -7.77 -9.40
N GLY A 7 -3.41 -7.29 -10.62
CA GLY A 7 -2.86 -5.98 -10.93
C GLY A 7 -2.07 -5.97 -12.24
N ALA A 8 -2.06 -4.82 -12.91
CA ALA A 8 -1.30 -4.60 -14.14
C ALA A 8 -0.68 -3.19 -14.22
N GLY A 9 -0.36 -2.60 -13.07
CA GLY A 9 0.38 -1.34 -12.97
C GLY A 9 1.88 -1.55 -12.79
N SER A 10 2.63 -0.46 -12.57
CA SER A 10 4.09 -0.48 -12.38
C SER A 10 4.56 -1.48 -11.32
N ILE A 11 3.83 -1.57 -10.20
CA ILE A 11 4.18 -2.48 -9.09
C ILE A 11 3.98 -3.94 -9.49
N ALA A 12 2.86 -4.26 -10.14
CA ALA A 12 2.55 -5.61 -10.60
C ALA A 12 3.56 -6.09 -11.66
N PHE A 13 3.91 -5.24 -12.63
CA PHE A 13 4.91 -5.57 -13.66
C PHE A 13 6.30 -5.77 -13.04
N GLY A 14 6.74 -4.87 -12.17
CA GLY A 14 8.01 -5.04 -11.47
C GLY A 14 8.04 -6.32 -10.62
N MET A 15 6.91 -6.65 -9.97
CA MET A 15 6.81 -7.84 -9.14
C MET A 15 6.80 -9.13 -9.97
N ALA A 16 6.12 -9.14 -11.12
CA ALA A 16 6.18 -10.25 -12.07
C ALA A 16 7.61 -10.48 -12.56
N ALA A 17 8.32 -9.42 -12.96
CA ALA A 17 9.72 -9.52 -13.37
C ALA A 17 10.62 -10.03 -12.23
N TYR A 18 10.41 -9.54 -11.01
CA TYR A 18 11.14 -10.00 -9.82
C TYR A 18 10.91 -11.50 -9.58
N LEU A 19 9.65 -11.95 -9.53
CA LEU A 19 9.29 -13.34 -9.30
C LEU A 19 9.85 -14.27 -10.38
N ALA A 20 9.76 -13.88 -11.65
CA ALA A 20 10.33 -14.66 -12.75
C ALA A 20 11.85 -14.76 -12.64
N LYS A 21 12.54 -13.66 -12.29
CA LYS A 21 13.98 -13.64 -12.04
C LYS A 21 14.39 -14.61 -10.92
N GLU A 22 13.59 -14.71 -9.86
CA GLU A 22 13.83 -15.63 -8.75
C GLU A 22 13.35 -17.08 -9.04
N GLY A 23 12.94 -17.39 -10.27
CA GLY A 23 12.59 -18.76 -10.69
C GLY A 23 11.15 -19.18 -10.38
N HIS A 24 10.28 -18.24 -10.02
CA HIS A 24 8.84 -18.47 -9.90
C HIS A 24 8.13 -18.27 -11.25
N ASP A 25 6.87 -18.69 -11.33
CA ASP A 25 6.04 -18.61 -12.55
C ASP A 25 4.90 -17.59 -12.35
N PRO A 26 5.17 -16.29 -12.61
CA PRO A 26 4.20 -15.23 -12.40
C PRO A 26 3.13 -15.17 -13.49
N MET A 27 1.91 -14.85 -13.08
CA MET A 27 0.78 -14.55 -13.96
C MET A 27 0.20 -13.19 -13.61
N LEU A 28 0.01 -12.30 -14.58
CA LEU A 28 -0.66 -11.01 -14.39
C LEU A 28 -2.14 -11.12 -14.74
N TRP A 29 -2.99 -10.43 -13.97
CA TRP A 29 -4.39 -10.23 -14.31
C TRP A 29 -4.81 -8.78 -14.08
N SER A 30 -5.63 -8.25 -14.98
CA SER A 30 -6.37 -7.01 -14.75
C SER A 30 -7.76 -7.09 -15.37
N PRO A 31 -8.77 -6.40 -14.80
CA PRO A 31 -10.15 -6.49 -15.29
C PRO A 31 -10.31 -6.11 -16.77
N SER A 32 -9.56 -5.10 -17.24
CA SER A 32 -9.69 -4.60 -18.62
C SER A 32 -8.77 -5.30 -19.63
N GLY A 33 -7.71 -5.98 -19.17
CA GLY A 33 -6.66 -6.54 -20.02
C GLY A 33 -5.86 -5.53 -20.86
N LYS A 34 -6.19 -4.23 -20.83
CA LYS A 34 -5.59 -3.22 -21.72
C LYS A 34 -4.08 -3.10 -21.51
N SER A 35 -3.63 -3.00 -20.26
CA SER A 35 -2.22 -2.83 -19.93
C SER A 35 -1.37 -4.07 -20.21
N THR A 36 -1.99 -5.26 -20.30
CA THR A 36 -1.28 -6.53 -20.50
C THR A 36 -1.40 -7.06 -21.92
N LYS A 37 -2.02 -6.31 -22.84
CA LYS A 37 -2.32 -6.77 -24.20
C LYS A 37 -1.07 -7.23 -24.95
N ALA A 38 -0.03 -6.41 -24.99
CA ALA A 38 1.20 -6.75 -25.71
C ALA A 38 1.86 -8.03 -25.18
N LEU A 39 1.87 -8.21 -23.85
CA LEU A 39 2.38 -9.42 -23.21
C LEU A 39 1.53 -10.65 -23.55
N ALA A 40 0.20 -10.52 -23.59
CA ALA A 40 -0.70 -11.58 -24.00
C ALA A 40 -0.51 -11.99 -25.48
N ASP A 41 -0.17 -11.01 -26.33
CA ASP A 41 0.16 -11.22 -27.76
C ASP A 41 1.59 -11.80 -27.95
N GLY A 42 2.32 -12.07 -26.87
CA GLY A 42 3.59 -12.79 -26.88
C GLY A 42 4.84 -11.93 -26.75
N ALA A 43 4.71 -10.63 -26.47
CA ALA A 43 5.84 -9.78 -26.12
C ALA A 43 6.47 -10.21 -24.79
N GLU A 44 7.77 -9.95 -24.64
CA GLU A 44 8.48 -10.17 -23.38
C GLU A 44 8.24 -9.00 -22.41
N LEU A 45 8.24 -9.30 -21.12
CA LEU A 45 8.35 -8.30 -20.07
C LEU A 45 9.82 -7.97 -19.84
N THR A 46 10.16 -6.69 -19.90
CA THR A 46 11.50 -6.20 -19.58
C THR A 46 11.47 -5.39 -18.28
N ALA A 47 12.37 -5.70 -17.35
CA ALA A 47 12.66 -4.86 -16.19
C ALA A 47 14.11 -4.40 -16.23
N ASN A 48 14.36 -3.15 -15.84
CA ASN A 48 15.69 -2.56 -15.71
C ASN A 48 15.79 -1.64 -14.49
N GLY A 49 17.02 -1.33 -14.07
CA GLY A 49 17.32 -0.40 -12.99
C GLY A 49 17.89 -1.12 -11.76
N ALA A 50 17.08 -1.31 -10.72
CA ALA A 50 17.51 -2.01 -9.51
C ALA A 50 17.84 -3.49 -9.74
N PHE A 51 17.28 -4.09 -10.79
CA PHE A 51 17.65 -5.40 -11.32
C PHE A 51 17.24 -5.47 -12.80
N ASP A 52 17.84 -6.40 -13.53
CA ASP A 52 17.50 -6.66 -14.93
C ASP A 52 16.77 -7.99 -15.08
N PHE A 53 15.78 -8.00 -15.97
CA PHE A 53 15.04 -9.19 -16.39
C PHE A 53 14.48 -8.98 -17.81
N SER A 54 14.55 -10.01 -18.65
CA SER A 54 13.76 -10.10 -19.89
C SER A 54 13.22 -11.50 -20.02
N GLY A 55 11.93 -11.64 -20.26
CA GLY A 55 11.32 -12.94 -20.48
C GLY A 55 9.81 -12.89 -20.53
N ARG A 56 9.21 -14.02 -20.88
CA ARG A 56 7.75 -14.17 -20.92
C ARG A 56 7.20 -14.35 -19.51
N VAL A 57 6.02 -13.77 -19.28
CA VAL A 57 5.20 -13.98 -18.09
C VAL A 57 3.80 -14.38 -18.54
N ARG A 58 3.06 -15.12 -17.71
CA ARG A 58 1.69 -15.55 -18.07
C ARG A 58 0.73 -14.38 -17.91
N ILE A 59 -0.30 -14.31 -18.76
CA ILE A 59 -1.40 -13.36 -18.63
C ILE A 59 -2.69 -14.16 -18.51
N ALA A 60 -3.46 -13.91 -17.46
CA ALA A 60 -4.76 -14.56 -17.26
C ALA A 60 -5.81 -13.95 -18.19
N ARG A 61 -6.68 -14.78 -18.75
CA ARG A 61 -7.83 -14.41 -19.57
C ARG A 61 -8.95 -13.78 -18.73
N ASP A 62 -9.13 -14.29 -17.52
CA ASP A 62 -10.14 -13.84 -16.56
C ASP A 62 -9.66 -14.08 -15.11
N CYS A 63 -10.45 -13.63 -14.14
CA CYS A 63 -10.09 -13.76 -12.72
C CYS A 63 -10.13 -15.22 -12.25
N GLU A 64 -11.00 -16.05 -12.85
CA GLU A 64 -11.10 -17.46 -12.51
C GLU A 64 -9.78 -18.17 -12.84
N GLU A 65 -9.25 -18.00 -14.04
CA GLU A 65 -7.95 -18.55 -14.45
C GLU A 65 -6.81 -18.00 -13.58
N ALA A 66 -6.84 -16.69 -13.28
CA ALA A 66 -5.86 -16.05 -12.42
C ALA A 66 -5.81 -16.71 -11.04
N VAL A 67 -6.95 -17.08 -10.48
CA VAL A 67 -7.04 -17.66 -9.12
C VAL A 67 -6.84 -19.17 -9.12
N THR A 68 -7.49 -19.90 -10.02
CA THR A 68 -7.52 -21.37 -10.00
C THR A 68 -6.21 -22.02 -10.46
N SER A 69 -5.37 -21.30 -11.22
CA SER A 69 -4.09 -21.78 -11.74
C SER A 69 -2.88 -21.43 -10.85
N ALA A 70 -3.11 -20.78 -9.71
CA ALA A 70 -2.06 -20.24 -8.84
C ALA A 70 -1.91 -21.01 -7.53
N ASP A 71 -0.67 -21.10 -7.05
CA ASP A 71 -0.38 -21.60 -5.71
C ASP A 71 -0.51 -20.46 -4.68
N VAL A 72 -0.23 -19.21 -5.10
CA VAL A 72 -0.30 -17.99 -4.28
C VAL A 72 -0.90 -16.84 -5.09
N ILE A 73 -1.73 -16.02 -4.45
CA ILE A 73 -2.26 -14.78 -5.05
C ILE A 73 -1.58 -13.57 -4.41
N VAL A 74 -1.16 -12.61 -5.22
CA VAL A 74 -0.67 -11.29 -4.77
C VAL A 74 -1.57 -10.19 -5.33
N VAL A 75 -2.05 -9.32 -4.46
CA VAL A 75 -2.87 -8.15 -4.84
C VAL A 75 -1.93 -6.95 -4.87
N ALA A 76 -1.67 -6.45 -6.09
CA ALA A 76 -0.71 -5.39 -6.37
C ALA A 76 -1.39 -4.22 -7.08
N LEU A 77 -2.38 -3.64 -6.40
CA LEU A 77 -3.23 -2.55 -6.88
C LEU A 77 -3.23 -1.39 -5.88
N PRO A 78 -3.48 -0.16 -6.35
CA PRO A 78 -3.82 0.94 -5.47
C PRO A 78 -5.10 0.66 -4.67
N GLY A 79 -5.28 1.35 -3.54
CA GLY A 79 -6.42 1.12 -2.63
C GLY A 79 -7.80 1.12 -3.30
N TYR A 80 -8.03 2.04 -4.24
CA TYR A 80 -9.28 2.12 -5.02
C TYR A 80 -9.54 0.93 -5.96
N GLY A 81 -8.55 0.05 -6.19
CA GLY A 81 -8.71 -1.16 -6.98
C GLY A 81 -8.94 -2.42 -6.14
N HIS A 82 -8.79 -2.34 -4.81
CA HIS A 82 -8.80 -3.52 -3.93
C HIS A 82 -10.17 -4.19 -3.91
N LYS A 83 -11.25 -3.44 -3.66
CA LYS A 83 -12.60 -4.01 -3.56
C LYS A 83 -13.00 -4.78 -4.82
N ALA A 84 -12.85 -4.16 -6.00
CA ALA A 84 -13.18 -4.80 -7.27
C ALA A 84 -12.36 -6.07 -7.54
N ALA A 85 -11.07 -6.08 -7.17
CA ALA A 85 -10.23 -7.26 -7.32
C ALA A 85 -10.61 -8.37 -6.33
N PHE A 86 -10.93 -8.03 -5.08
CA PHE A 86 -11.42 -8.99 -4.09
C PHE A 86 -12.75 -9.59 -4.53
N ASP A 87 -13.71 -8.78 -4.95
CA ASP A 87 -15.03 -9.25 -5.40
C ASP A 87 -14.92 -10.21 -6.58
N ALA A 88 -14.00 -9.95 -7.51
CA ALA A 88 -13.74 -10.84 -8.64
C ALA A 88 -13.06 -12.16 -8.22
N ALA A 89 -12.17 -12.13 -7.21
CA ALA A 89 -11.40 -13.29 -6.78
C ALA A 89 -12.15 -14.18 -5.77
N ILE A 90 -12.98 -13.59 -4.90
CA ILE A 90 -13.71 -14.28 -3.82
C ILE A 90 -14.42 -15.55 -4.29
N PRO A 91 -15.12 -15.60 -5.45
CA PRO A 91 -15.81 -16.82 -5.91
C PRO A 91 -14.89 -18.01 -6.19
N TYR A 92 -13.61 -17.77 -6.48
CA TYR A 92 -12.68 -18.78 -6.98
C TYR A 92 -11.61 -19.19 -5.96
N LEU A 93 -11.38 -18.36 -4.94
CA LEU A 93 -10.43 -18.65 -3.87
C LEU A 93 -10.82 -19.92 -3.10
N LYS A 94 -9.80 -20.71 -2.73
CA LYS A 94 -9.94 -22.01 -2.05
C LYS A 94 -9.31 -21.97 -0.66
N SER A 95 -9.78 -22.85 0.22
CA SER A 95 -9.21 -22.95 1.56
C SER A 95 -7.73 -23.29 1.53
N GLY A 96 -6.95 -22.62 2.38
CA GLY A 96 -5.50 -22.77 2.45
C GLY A 96 -4.71 -22.11 1.31
N GLN A 97 -5.35 -21.53 0.29
CA GLN A 97 -4.64 -20.82 -0.78
C GLN A 97 -4.20 -19.42 -0.30
N PRO A 98 -2.90 -19.16 -0.06
CA PRO A 98 -2.45 -17.91 0.53
C PRO A 98 -2.70 -16.71 -0.39
N VAL A 99 -3.11 -15.60 0.23
CA VAL A 99 -3.23 -14.29 -0.43
C VAL A 99 -2.28 -13.30 0.22
N ILE A 100 -1.57 -12.52 -0.59
CA ILE A 100 -0.69 -11.44 -0.16
C ILE A 100 -1.29 -10.11 -0.64
N ILE A 101 -1.48 -9.14 0.25
CA ILE A 101 -1.90 -7.78 -0.11
C ILE A 101 -0.67 -6.87 -0.01
N SER A 102 -0.15 -6.46 -1.17
CA SER A 102 1.00 -5.56 -1.27
C SER A 102 0.55 -4.11 -1.04
N SER A 103 1.08 -3.47 0.01
CA SER A 103 0.66 -2.14 0.48
C SER A 103 -0.81 -2.14 0.92
N HIS A 104 -1.09 -2.88 1.99
CA HIS A 104 -2.41 -2.94 2.61
C HIS A 104 -2.86 -1.56 3.10
N CYS A 105 -4.13 -1.25 2.83
CA CYS A 105 -4.80 -0.03 3.22
C CYS A 105 -6.28 -0.31 3.51
N SER A 106 -6.93 0.58 4.27
CA SER A 106 -8.38 0.52 4.57
C SER A 106 -8.92 -0.85 4.96
N PHE A 107 -8.14 -1.62 5.72
CA PHE A 107 -8.53 -2.95 6.18
C PHE A 107 -8.95 -3.90 5.05
N GLY A 108 -8.34 -3.80 3.86
CA GLY A 108 -8.65 -4.68 2.72
C GLY A 108 -8.61 -6.19 3.04
N ALA A 109 -7.70 -6.62 3.92
CA ALA A 109 -7.67 -7.99 4.45
C ALA A 109 -8.94 -8.40 5.19
N LEU A 110 -9.54 -7.51 5.99
CA LEU A 110 -10.83 -7.77 6.65
C LEU A 110 -11.95 -7.87 5.62
N TYR A 111 -11.92 -7.03 4.58
CA TYR A 111 -12.92 -7.07 3.51
C TYR A 111 -12.89 -8.43 2.81
N LEU A 112 -11.69 -8.87 2.42
CA LEU A 112 -11.49 -10.18 1.82
C LEU A 112 -11.91 -11.31 2.77
N SER A 113 -11.49 -11.25 4.04
CA SER A 113 -11.87 -12.24 5.06
C SER A 113 -13.39 -12.35 5.23
N LYS A 114 -14.11 -11.22 5.29
CA LYS A 114 -15.59 -11.19 5.37
C LYS A 114 -16.25 -11.90 4.20
N GLY A 115 -15.77 -11.64 2.98
CA GLY A 115 -16.27 -12.29 1.77
C GLY A 115 -15.99 -13.80 1.72
N LEU A 116 -14.83 -14.23 2.23
CA LEU A 116 -14.45 -15.64 2.31
C LEU A 116 -15.23 -16.39 3.40
N ALA A 117 -15.45 -15.76 4.56
CA ALA A 117 -16.25 -16.32 5.65
C ALA A 117 -17.68 -16.62 5.22
N ALA A 118 -18.30 -15.75 4.40
CA ALA A 118 -19.62 -15.98 3.82
C ALA A 118 -19.68 -17.23 2.91
N ARG A 119 -18.54 -17.70 2.41
CA ARG A 119 -18.39 -18.95 1.62
C ARG A 119 -17.89 -20.13 2.46
N GLY A 120 -17.64 -19.95 3.75
CA GLY A 120 -16.99 -20.96 4.60
C GLY A 120 -15.54 -21.24 4.21
N VAL A 121 -14.88 -20.34 3.47
CA VAL A 121 -13.49 -20.50 3.01
C VAL A 121 -12.55 -19.84 4.01
N LYS A 122 -11.54 -20.58 4.48
CA LYS A 122 -10.46 -20.07 5.33
C LYS A 122 -9.12 -20.19 4.64
N LEU A 123 -8.36 -19.11 4.57
CA LEU A 123 -7.02 -19.06 4.00
C LEU A 123 -6.20 -17.96 4.71
N PRO A 124 -4.86 -18.07 4.74
CA PRO A 124 -4.02 -17.02 5.31
C PRO A 124 -3.93 -15.82 4.37
N ILE A 125 -4.12 -14.62 4.92
CA ILE A 125 -3.99 -13.34 4.21
C ILE A 125 -2.81 -12.58 4.80
N SER A 126 -1.67 -12.58 4.12
CA SER A 126 -0.52 -11.75 4.50
C SER A 126 -0.70 -10.33 4.00
N VAL A 127 -0.45 -9.34 4.85
CA VAL A 127 -0.54 -7.91 4.54
C VAL A 127 0.81 -7.26 4.69
N TRP A 128 1.17 -6.41 3.71
CA TRP A 128 2.42 -5.65 3.76
C TRP A 128 2.14 -4.17 3.99
N GLY A 129 2.97 -3.51 4.81
CA GLY A 129 2.83 -2.07 5.07
C GLY A 129 3.26 -1.18 3.90
N THR A 130 3.88 -1.74 2.86
CA THR A 130 4.29 -1.01 1.66
C THR A 130 4.46 -1.98 0.47
N THR A 131 4.76 -1.45 -0.71
CA THR A 131 5.10 -2.26 -1.89
C THR A 131 6.52 -2.81 -1.77
N LEU A 132 6.76 -4.00 -2.33
CA LEU A 132 8.11 -4.61 -2.39
C LEU A 132 9.14 -3.71 -3.09
N LEU A 133 8.70 -3.01 -4.13
CA LEU A 133 9.54 -2.21 -5.00
C LEU A 133 8.86 -0.89 -5.36
N THR A 134 9.65 0.03 -5.88
CA THR A 134 9.18 1.23 -6.55
C THR A 134 9.58 1.18 -8.02
N GLY A 135 8.76 1.73 -8.90
CA GLY A 135 9.05 1.71 -10.32
C GLY A 135 8.01 2.42 -11.15
N ARG A 136 8.30 2.51 -12.44
CA ARG A 136 7.45 3.16 -13.44
C ARG A 136 7.34 2.27 -14.67
N LEU A 137 6.13 1.83 -14.97
CA LEU A 137 5.79 1.24 -16.25
C LEU A 137 6.03 2.27 -17.36
N GLN A 138 6.70 1.86 -18.42
CA GLN A 138 7.02 2.72 -19.55
C GLN A 138 5.84 2.76 -20.55
N PRO A 139 5.79 3.78 -21.43
CA PRO A 139 4.70 3.93 -22.39
C PRO A 139 4.51 2.76 -23.37
N ASP A 140 5.50 1.89 -23.55
CA ASP A 140 5.44 0.70 -24.40
C ASP A 140 4.56 -0.42 -23.80
N MET A 141 4.19 -0.32 -22.52
CA MET A 141 3.39 -1.31 -21.79
C MET A 141 4.04 -2.71 -21.73
N THR A 142 5.35 -2.79 -21.90
CA THR A 142 6.15 -4.02 -21.82
C THR A 142 7.42 -3.84 -20.98
N THR A 143 7.83 -2.60 -20.74
CA THR A 143 9.03 -2.28 -19.96
C THR A 143 8.67 -1.62 -18.64
N VAL A 144 9.26 -2.08 -17.53
CA VAL A 144 9.19 -1.44 -16.22
C VAL A 144 10.58 -0.98 -15.76
N LYS A 145 10.71 0.31 -15.46
CA LYS A 145 11.91 0.82 -14.78
C LYS A 145 11.73 0.66 -13.28
N VAL A 146 12.45 -0.27 -12.69
CA VAL A 146 12.44 -0.52 -11.24
C VAL A 146 13.48 0.38 -10.59
N ASN A 147 13.03 1.31 -9.76
CA ASN A 147 13.92 2.26 -9.09
C ASN A 147 14.57 1.66 -7.85
N THR A 148 13.83 0.85 -7.09
CA THR A 148 14.33 0.27 -5.84
C THR A 148 13.60 -1.03 -5.53
N VAL A 149 14.31 -2.02 -5.00
CA VAL A 149 13.73 -3.16 -4.29
C VAL A 149 14.01 -2.97 -2.80
N ARG A 150 12.97 -2.93 -1.97
CA ARG A 150 13.10 -2.58 -0.55
C ARG A 150 13.78 -3.69 0.23
N GLN A 151 14.75 -3.34 1.06
CA GLN A 151 15.49 -4.29 1.91
C GLN A 151 14.70 -4.71 3.15
N LYS A 152 13.71 -3.93 3.56
CA LYS A 152 12.81 -4.26 4.67
C LYS A 152 11.37 -3.93 4.30
N VAL A 153 10.47 -4.88 4.51
CA VAL A 153 9.02 -4.74 4.33
C VAL A 153 8.33 -5.29 5.58
N ASP A 154 7.52 -4.47 6.22
CA ASP A 154 6.75 -4.88 7.39
C ASP A 154 5.60 -5.79 6.96
N ILE A 155 5.41 -6.92 7.66
CA ILE A 155 4.38 -7.93 7.38
C ILE A 155 3.56 -8.27 8.62
N ALA A 156 2.26 -8.46 8.43
CA ALA A 156 1.39 -9.21 9.34
C ALA A 156 0.59 -10.24 8.54
N THR A 157 -0.12 -11.14 9.23
CA THR A 157 -1.02 -12.11 8.59
C THR A 157 -2.37 -12.12 9.31
N LEU A 158 -3.44 -12.41 8.58
CA LEU A 158 -4.79 -12.65 9.08
C LEU A 158 -5.20 -14.10 8.74
N PRO A 159 -5.52 -14.95 9.73
CA PRO A 159 -5.41 -14.68 11.16
C PRO A 159 -3.95 -14.53 11.60
N LYS A 160 -3.74 -13.82 12.72
CA LYS A 160 -2.43 -13.51 13.30
C LYS A 160 -1.62 -14.75 13.65
N SER A 161 -2.29 -15.86 13.96
CA SER A 161 -1.65 -17.16 14.21
C SER A 161 -0.85 -17.68 13.02
N GLU A 162 -1.13 -17.23 11.80
CA GLU A 162 -0.47 -17.68 10.57
C GLU A 162 0.76 -16.85 10.20
N ILE A 163 1.22 -15.94 11.09
CA ILE A 163 2.34 -15.03 10.81
C ILE A 163 3.63 -15.75 10.43
N ASP A 164 3.93 -16.90 11.03
CA ASP A 164 5.15 -17.65 10.74
C ASP A 164 5.11 -18.27 9.34
N ALA A 165 3.97 -18.87 8.96
CA ALA A 165 3.77 -19.42 7.63
C ALA A 165 3.75 -18.32 6.56
N GLY A 166 3.05 -17.21 6.82
CA GLY A 166 3.01 -16.05 5.92
C GLY A 166 4.38 -15.40 5.72
N HIS A 167 5.18 -15.28 6.78
CA HIS A 167 6.56 -14.78 6.71
C HIS A 167 7.46 -15.72 5.91
N ALA A 168 7.41 -17.02 6.17
CA ALA A 168 8.19 -18.02 5.44
C ALA A 168 7.85 -18.01 3.94
N LEU A 169 6.56 -17.95 3.59
CA LEU A 169 6.10 -17.84 2.21
C LEU A 169 6.64 -16.58 1.52
N CYS A 170 6.54 -15.43 2.19
CA CYS A 170 7.05 -14.18 1.64
C CYS A 170 8.58 -14.22 1.47
N ALA A 171 9.30 -14.84 2.41
CA ALA A 171 10.75 -15.03 2.32
C ALA A 171 11.14 -15.98 1.17
N GLU A 172 10.37 -17.03 0.92
CA GLU A 172 10.58 -17.92 -0.23
C GLU A 172 10.39 -17.18 -1.56
N LEU A 173 9.33 -16.39 -1.68
CA LEU A 173 8.98 -15.68 -2.92
C LEU A 173 9.87 -14.46 -3.20
N PHE A 174 10.29 -13.75 -2.15
CA PHE A 174 10.92 -12.43 -2.30
C PHE A 174 12.25 -12.26 -1.53
N GLY A 175 12.74 -13.29 -0.85
CA GLY A 175 13.96 -13.27 -0.05
C GLY A 175 13.76 -12.73 1.38
N ASP A 176 14.81 -12.84 2.20
CA ASP A 176 14.79 -12.45 3.62
C ASP A 176 14.80 -10.93 3.81
N ARG A 177 13.60 -10.33 3.73
CA ARG A 177 13.38 -8.88 3.87
C ARG A 177 12.17 -8.53 4.71
N PHE A 178 11.44 -9.52 5.23
CA PHE A 178 10.16 -9.28 5.90
C PHE A 178 10.33 -9.16 7.41
N VAL A 179 9.76 -8.10 7.98
CA VAL A 179 9.79 -7.83 9.41
C VAL A 179 8.40 -8.04 9.98
N LYS A 180 8.26 -9.06 10.84
CA LYS A 180 6.99 -9.40 11.48
C LYS A 180 6.50 -8.23 12.36
N ARG A 181 5.22 -7.91 12.24
CA ARG A 181 4.52 -6.93 13.07
C ARG A 181 3.39 -7.58 13.84
N ASP A 182 2.96 -6.89 14.89
CA ASP A 182 1.93 -7.36 15.81
C ASP A 182 0.52 -7.17 15.22
N GLY A 183 0.17 -8.00 14.23
CA GLY A 183 -1.15 -8.04 13.63
C GLY A 183 -1.42 -6.96 12.56
N VAL A 184 -2.58 -7.08 11.90
CA VAL A 184 -3.01 -6.21 10.80
C VAL A 184 -3.20 -4.75 11.26
N MET A 185 -3.60 -4.56 12.52
CA MET A 185 -3.75 -3.24 13.12
C MET A 185 -2.41 -2.49 13.17
N ALA A 186 -1.32 -3.16 13.57
CA ALA A 186 0.02 -2.57 13.58
C ALA A 186 0.49 -2.18 12.18
N ILE A 187 0.18 -2.97 11.15
CA ILE A 187 0.49 -2.63 9.75
C ILE A 187 -0.28 -1.38 9.30
N SER A 188 -1.58 -1.33 9.61
CA SER A 188 -2.44 -0.20 9.24
C SER A 188 -1.96 1.11 9.87
N LEU A 189 -1.61 1.08 11.16
CA LEU A 189 -1.10 2.25 11.88
C LEU A 189 0.37 2.55 11.60
N SER A 190 1.15 1.66 10.97
CA SER A 190 2.54 1.93 10.60
C SER A 190 2.69 2.64 9.26
N ASN A 191 1.61 2.79 8.49
CA ASN A 191 1.64 3.47 7.21
C ASN A 191 1.69 5.00 7.40
N LEU A 192 2.88 5.57 7.19
CA LEU A 192 3.14 7.00 7.32
C LEU A 192 2.89 7.79 6.03
N ASN A 193 2.69 7.11 4.90
CA ASN A 193 2.49 7.78 3.62
C ASN A 193 1.31 8.75 3.63
N PRO A 194 0.12 8.40 4.15
CA PRO A 194 -1.04 9.27 4.01
C PRO A 194 -0.86 10.64 4.66
N GLN A 195 -0.41 10.68 5.92
CA GLN A 195 -0.18 11.94 6.62
C GLN A 195 1.00 12.74 6.03
N ASN A 196 2.06 12.07 5.59
CA ASN A 196 3.21 12.74 4.99
C ASN A 196 2.81 13.36 3.65
N HIS A 197 2.13 12.59 2.80
CA HIS A 197 1.62 13.05 1.51
C HIS A 197 0.57 14.15 1.67
N LEU A 198 -0.27 14.11 2.70
CA LEU A 198 -1.16 15.22 3.05
C LEU A 198 -0.37 16.51 3.29
N GLY A 199 0.59 16.49 4.21
CA GLY A 199 1.40 17.67 4.53
C GLY A 199 2.18 18.20 3.32
N ILE A 200 2.72 17.30 2.51
CA ILE A 200 3.46 17.63 1.29
C ILE A 200 2.54 18.23 0.23
N ALA A 201 1.43 17.56 -0.11
CA ALA A 201 0.56 17.96 -1.20
C ALA A 201 -0.22 19.23 -0.84
N LEU A 202 -0.85 19.28 0.34
CA LEU A 202 -1.73 20.38 0.74
C LEU A 202 -0.97 21.72 0.70
N LEU A 203 0.25 21.74 1.24
CA LEU A 203 1.08 22.92 1.34
C LEU A 203 1.87 23.25 0.05
N ASN A 204 1.66 22.46 -1.01
CA ASN A 204 2.27 22.66 -2.33
C ASN A 204 1.27 22.54 -3.49
N LEU A 205 -0.04 22.61 -3.24
CA LEU A 205 -1.09 22.41 -4.25
C LEU A 205 -0.92 23.32 -5.47
N THR A 206 -0.58 24.58 -5.27
CA THR A 206 -0.37 25.53 -6.39
C THR A 206 0.80 25.14 -7.29
N ARG A 207 1.86 24.54 -6.74
CA ARG A 207 2.99 24.02 -7.54
C ARG A 207 2.58 22.80 -8.35
N MET A 208 1.81 21.90 -7.73
CA MET A 208 1.24 20.73 -8.38
C MET A 208 0.31 21.14 -9.54
N GLU A 209 -0.59 22.10 -9.31
CA GLU A 209 -1.53 22.60 -10.31
C GLU A 209 -0.84 23.31 -11.48
N LYS A 210 0.25 24.05 -11.21
CA LYS A 210 1.07 24.69 -12.24
C LYS A 210 1.99 23.73 -13.00
N GLY A 211 2.06 22.46 -12.59
CA GLY A 211 2.96 21.48 -13.18
C GLY A 211 4.45 21.81 -12.99
N GLU A 212 4.79 22.49 -11.89
CA GLU A 212 6.18 22.85 -11.61
C GLU A 212 7.05 21.60 -11.41
N THR A 213 8.34 21.69 -11.76
CA THR A 213 9.33 20.71 -11.32
C THR A 213 9.92 21.20 -10.01
N TRP A 214 9.57 20.56 -8.89
CA TRP A 214 9.96 21.01 -7.55
C TRP A 214 10.48 19.86 -6.69
N GLY A 215 11.49 20.15 -5.86
CA GLY A 215 12.08 19.17 -4.95
C GLY A 215 11.15 18.90 -3.77
N GLN A 216 10.82 17.63 -3.53
CA GLN A 216 9.95 17.27 -2.41
C GLN A 216 10.63 17.58 -1.07
N GLY A 217 11.86 17.08 -0.87
CA GLY A 217 12.62 17.34 0.36
C GLY A 217 12.88 18.84 0.61
N ASP A 218 13.19 19.59 -0.44
CA ASP A 218 13.39 21.05 -0.41
C ASP A 218 12.17 21.80 0.13
N ASN A 219 10.98 21.37 -0.30
CA ASN A 219 9.72 22.03 0.07
C ASN A 219 9.13 21.50 1.39
N ILE A 220 9.80 20.58 2.08
CA ILE A 220 9.50 20.23 3.48
C ILE A 220 10.30 21.18 4.38
N THR A 221 9.82 22.44 4.41
CA THR A 221 10.36 23.51 5.26
C THR A 221 10.00 23.30 6.75
N PRO A 222 10.59 24.05 7.70
CA PRO A 222 10.31 23.82 9.13
C PRO A 222 8.82 23.88 9.49
N THR A 223 8.03 24.71 8.82
CA THR A 223 6.58 24.80 9.03
C THR A 223 5.85 23.56 8.51
N VAL A 224 6.22 23.07 7.32
CA VAL A 224 5.65 21.83 6.75
C VAL A 224 6.04 20.63 7.62
N GLY A 225 7.29 20.56 8.07
CA GLY A 225 7.78 19.52 8.96
C GLY A 225 6.98 19.44 10.27
N ARG A 226 6.71 20.59 10.92
CA ARG A 226 5.86 20.61 12.13
C ARG A 226 4.46 20.07 11.90
N VAL A 227 3.83 20.39 10.76
CA VAL A 227 2.49 19.85 10.42
C VAL A 227 2.54 18.33 10.30
N ILE A 228 3.56 17.78 9.63
CA ILE A 228 3.76 16.34 9.49
C ILE A 228 3.99 15.67 10.86
N GLU A 229 4.79 16.28 11.73
CA GLU A 229 5.04 15.77 13.08
C GLU A 229 3.78 15.79 13.95
N THR A 230 2.95 16.85 13.90
CA THR A 230 1.70 16.89 14.67
C THR A 230 0.64 15.94 14.14
N LEU A 231 0.57 15.72 12.82
CA LEU A 231 -0.24 14.63 12.27
C LEU A 231 0.22 13.27 12.82
N ASP A 232 1.53 13.05 12.93
CA ASP A 232 2.07 11.83 13.51
C ASP A 232 1.68 11.63 14.98
N GLU A 233 1.63 12.70 15.76
CA GLU A 233 1.19 12.66 17.16
C GLU A 233 -0.26 12.14 17.30
N GLU A 234 -1.18 12.55 16.41
CA GLU A 234 -2.56 12.03 16.40
C GLU A 234 -2.58 10.52 16.14
N ARG A 235 -1.80 10.05 15.15
CA ARG A 235 -1.67 8.62 14.83
C ARG A 235 -1.04 7.83 15.98
N LEU A 236 0.00 8.36 16.61
CA LEU A 236 0.66 7.73 17.77
C LEU A 236 -0.26 7.63 18.97
N ALA A 237 -1.13 8.63 19.20
CA ALA A 237 -2.12 8.59 20.28
C ALA A 237 -3.13 7.44 20.10
N ILE A 238 -3.51 7.12 18.86
CA ILE A 238 -4.35 5.95 18.52
C ILE A 238 -3.59 4.65 18.81
N ALA A 239 -2.35 4.53 18.32
CA ALA A 239 -1.53 3.35 18.54
C ALA A 239 -1.32 3.05 20.03
N ALA A 240 -1.12 4.09 20.84
CA ALA A 240 -0.98 3.97 22.28
C ALA A 240 -2.24 3.41 22.96
N THR A 241 -3.45 3.79 22.53
CA THR A 241 -4.72 3.22 23.05
C THR A 241 -4.77 1.70 22.84
N LEU A 242 -4.22 1.22 21.72
CA LEU A 242 -4.19 -0.20 21.34
C LEU A 242 -2.99 -0.97 21.94
N GLY A 243 -2.14 -0.31 22.72
CA GLY A 243 -0.90 -0.91 23.23
C GLY A 243 0.14 -1.25 22.15
N LEU A 244 0.01 -0.66 20.96
CA LEU A 244 0.89 -0.93 19.82
C LEU A 244 2.08 0.02 19.79
N SER A 245 3.28 -0.54 19.59
CA SER A 245 4.48 0.24 19.30
C SER A 245 4.71 0.32 17.80
N VAL A 246 4.56 1.52 17.25
CA VAL A 246 4.78 1.84 15.84
C VAL A 246 5.84 2.91 15.72
N ARG A 247 6.58 2.91 14.61
CA ARG A 247 7.61 3.94 14.37
C ARG A 247 6.99 5.33 14.31
N THR A 248 7.67 6.31 14.86
CA THR A 248 7.40 7.73 14.60
C THR A 248 7.82 8.09 13.18
N VAL A 249 7.29 9.21 12.67
CA VAL A 249 7.69 9.77 11.38
C VAL A 249 9.19 10.11 11.35
N ARG A 250 9.76 10.56 12.48
CA ARG A 250 11.19 10.87 12.60
C ARG A 250 12.05 9.62 12.49
N GLU A 251 11.69 8.56 13.21
CA GLU A 251 12.35 7.25 13.09
C GLU A 251 12.24 6.68 11.68
N HIS A 252 11.08 6.83 11.03
CA HIS A 252 10.90 6.39 9.66
C HIS A 252 11.85 7.11 8.70
N PHE A 253 11.95 8.43 8.77
CA PHE A 253 12.87 9.18 7.90
C PHE A 253 14.33 8.78 8.15
N SER A 254 14.75 8.75 9.41
CA SER A 254 16.13 8.39 9.76
C SER A 254 16.49 6.98 9.29
N LEU A 255 15.65 5.98 9.56
CA LEU A 255 15.93 4.58 9.23
C LEU A 255 15.76 4.26 7.74
N SER A 256 14.80 4.87 7.06
CA SER A 256 14.51 4.55 5.65
C SER A 256 15.46 5.25 4.69
N PHE A 257 15.89 6.47 5.02
CA PHE A 257 16.74 7.29 4.15
C PHE A 257 18.18 7.43 4.66
N HIS A 258 18.51 6.82 5.80
CA HIS A 258 19.85 6.79 6.38
C HIS A 258 20.38 8.20 6.64
N VAL A 259 19.53 9.05 7.22
CA VAL A 259 19.88 10.40 7.66
C VAL A 259 19.90 10.46 9.19
N PRO A 260 20.79 11.28 9.81
CA PRO A 260 20.78 11.51 11.24
C PRO A 260 19.41 11.91 11.76
N MET A 261 19.06 11.43 12.94
CA MET A 261 17.79 11.80 13.58
C MET A 261 17.74 13.32 13.80
N GLY A 262 16.69 13.94 13.29
CA GLY A 262 16.39 15.36 13.48
C GLY A 262 14.89 15.61 13.37
N THR A 263 14.50 16.87 13.17
CA THR A 263 13.15 17.21 12.73
C THR A 263 12.91 16.67 11.32
N VAL A 264 11.64 16.45 10.97
CA VAL A 264 11.24 16.04 9.62
C VAL A 264 11.79 17.00 8.57
N SER A 265 11.84 18.30 8.87
CA SER A 265 12.41 19.28 7.96
C SER A 265 13.92 19.10 7.80
N GLU A 266 14.70 19.09 8.88
CA GLU A 266 16.17 18.93 8.80
C GLU A 266 16.58 17.69 8.01
N MET A 267 15.91 16.56 8.25
CA MET A 267 16.17 15.31 7.54
C MET A 267 15.86 15.44 6.04
N ASN A 268 14.77 16.11 5.67
CA ASN A 268 14.40 16.31 4.26
C ASN A 268 15.30 17.33 3.55
N GLN A 269 15.70 18.40 4.24
CA GLN A 269 16.67 19.38 3.73
C GLN A 269 18.04 18.75 3.51
N GLN A 270 18.48 17.87 4.42
CA GLN A 270 19.70 17.11 4.24
C GLN A 270 19.63 16.19 3.01
N MET A 271 18.55 15.41 2.87
CA MET A 271 18.36 14.58 1.67
C MET A 271 18.36 15.41 0.40
N HIS A 272 17.76 16.60 0.41
CA HIS A 272 17.77 17.50 -0.74
C HIS A 272 19.18 18.00 -1.07
N ALA A 273 19.94 18.47 -0.08
CA ALA A 273 21.31 18.93 -0.25
C ALA A 273 22.24 17.84 -0.79
N GLU A 274 21.98 16.58 -0.46
CA GLU A 274 22.69 15.41 -0.98
C GLU A 274 22.18 14.93 -2.36
N GLY A 275 21.19 15.62 -2.95
CA GLY A 275 20.60 15.26 -4.25
C GLY A 275 19.66 14.04 -4.21
N ARG A 276 19.25 13.59 -3.02
CA ARG A 276 18.42 12.40 -2.78
C ARG A 276 16.95 12.71 -2.50
N GLY A 277 16.56 13.99 -2.43
CA GLY A 277 15.23 14.45 -1.99
C GLY A 277 14.05 14.24 -2.94
N GLY A 278 14.26 13.69 -4.14
CA GLY A 278 13.21 13.39 -5.12
C GLY A 278 12.41 14.61 -5.62
N PHE A 279 11.48 14.36 -6.54
CA PHE A 279 10.55 15.38 -7.06
C PHE A 279 9.14 15.13 -6.54
N GLY A 280 8.43 16.21 -6.22
CA GLY A 280 7.01 16.16 -5.88
C GLY A 280 6.10 15.96 -7.11
N PRO A 281 4.80 15.71 -6.92
CA PRO A 281 3.85 15.60 -8.02
C PRO A 281 3.74 16.89 -8.83
N THR A 282 3.50 16.76 -10.14
CA THR A 282 3.31 17.88 -11.07
C THR A 282 1.85 17.99 -11.54
N THR A 283 0.93 17.40 -10.78
CA THR A 283 -0.52 17.45 -11.02
C THR A 283 -1.26 17.18 -9.70
N VAL A 284 -2.46 17.75 -9.57
CA VAL A 284 -3.41 17.44 -8.49
C VAL A 284 -4.04 16.06 -8.66
N ASP A 285 -4.00 15.49 -9.86
CA ASP A 285 -4.37 14.10 -10.16
C ASP A 285 -3.30 13.11 -9.70
N SER A 286 -3.07 13.09 -8.39
CA SER A 286 -2.02 12.34 -7.74
C SER A 286 -2.59 11.32 -6.76
N ARG A 287 -1.90 10.18 -6.62
CA ARG A 287 -2.19 9.18 -5.59
C ARG A 287 -2.03 9.71 -4.17
N TYR A 288 -1.22 10.78 -3.99
CA TYR A 288 -1.13 11.51 -2.72
C TYR A 288 -2.48 12.05 -2.25
N ILE A 289 -3.42 12.25 -3.19
CA ILE A 289 -4.77 12.70 -2.90
C ILE A 289 -5.74 11.53 -3.08
N TYR A 290 -5.86 10.98 -4.30
CA TYR A 290 -6.92 10.03 -4.66
C TYR A 290 -6.71 8.59 -4.13
N GLU A 291 -5.55 8.27 -3.56
CA GLU A 291 -5.33 7.00 -2.86
C GLU A 291 -5.18 7.25 -1.36
N ASP A 292 -4.26 8.12 -0.98
CA ASP A 292 -3.91 8.33 0.43
C ASP A 292 -5.02 9.01 1.25
N VAL A 293 -5.81 9.92 0.67
CA VAL A 293 -6.92 10.55 1.43
C VAL A 293 -8.02 9.53 1.69
N PRO A 294 -8.66 8.91 0.67
CA PRO A 294 -9.77 7.99 0.92
C PRO A 294 -9.30 6.72 1.63
N PHE A 295 -8.14 6.16 1.26
CA PHE A 295 -7.75 4.82 1.72
C PHE A 295 -6.72 4.81 2.86
N GLY A 296 -6.21 5.98 3.26
CA GLY A 296 -5.21 6.13 4.32
C GLY A 296 -5.63 7.09 5.43
N LEU A 297 -6.03 8.32 5.11
CA LEU A 297 -6.43 9.31 6.13
C LEU A 297 -7.80 8.99 6.72
N VAL A 298 -8.79 8.65 5.89
CA VAL A 298 -10.14 8.29 6.35
C VAL A 298 -10.14 7.09 7.31
N PRO A 299 -9.44 5.97 7.06
CA PRO A 299 -9.35 4.90 8.06
C PRO A 299 -8.62 5.34 9.35
N THR A 300 -7.59 6.18 9.28
CA THR A 300 -6.93 6.72 10.49
C THR A 300 -7.89 7.58 11.31
N SER A 301 -8.67 8.45 10.65
CA SER A 301 -9.72 9.25 11.28
C SER A 301 -10.81 8.37 11.93
N LEU A 302 -11.22 7.30 11.25
CA LEU A 302 -12.13 6.30 11.82
C LEU A 302 -11.56 5.68 13.09
N LEU A 303 -10.31 5.21 13.06
CA LEU A 303 -9.66 4.65 14.25
C LEU A 303 -9.54 5.68 15.38
N GLY A 304 -9.28 6.94 15.07
CA GLY A 304 -9.30 8.05 16.02
C GLY A 304 -10.62 8.15 16.78
N ARG A 305 -11.73 8.17 16.04
CA ARG A 305 -13.08 8.17 16.64
C ARG A 305 -13.33 6.96 17.52
N LEU A 306 -13.02 5.75 17.03
CA LEU A 306 -13.23 4.51 17.77
C LEU A 306 -12.37 4.43 19.04
N ALA A 307 -11.15 4.96 19.00
CA ALA A 307 -10.22 4.98 20.12
C ALA A 307 -10.45 6.14 21.10
N GLY A 308 -11.42 7.03 20.84
CA GLY A 308 -11.61 8.25 21.63
C GLY A 308 -10.43 9.22 21.56
N LYS A 309 -9.69 9.23 20.44
CA LYS A 309 -8.54 10.10 20.18
C LYS A 309 -8.86 11.02 19.00
N PRO A 310 -9.13 12.32 19.23
CA PRO A 310 -9.40 13.26 18.15
C PRO A 310 -8.26 13.30 17.13
N THR A 311 -8.61 13.25 15.84
CA THR A 311 -7.70 13.36 14.70
C THR A 311 -7.97 14.66 13.93
N MET A 312 -7.91 15.78 14.64
CA MET A 312 -8.35 17.09 14.15
C MET A 312 -7.63 17.52 12.87
N LEU A 313 -6.32 17.29 12.77
CA LEU A 313 -5.53 17.64 11.60
C LEU A 313 -5.80 16.70 10.43
N HIS A 314 -5.98 15.40 10.67
CA HIS A 314 -6.42 14.48 9.62
C HIS A 314 -7.79 14.90 9.07
N ASP A 315 -8.77 15.16 9.95
CA ASP A 315 -10.14 15.55 9.56
C ASP A 315 -10.14 16.87 8.78
N ALA A 316 -9.39 17.88 9.26
CA ALA A 316 -9.23 19.14 8.56
C ALA A 316 -8.53 18.96 7.20
N GLY A 317 -7.50 18.13 7.13
CA GLY A 317 -6.79 17.80 5.90
C GLY A 317 -7.68 17.13 4.85
N ILE A 318 -8.47 16.15 5.27
CA ILE A 318 -9.47 15.47 4.44
C ILE A 318 -10.49 16.49 3.88
N ALA A 319 -11.02 17.36 4.74
CA ALA A 319 -11.99 18.38 4.35
C ALA A 319 -11.39 19.39 3.35
N MET A 320 -10.18 19.89 3.62
CA MET A 320 -9.48 20.82 2.73
C MET A 320 -9.17 20.19 1.38
N MET A 321 -8.68 18.95 1.34
CA MET A 321 -8.40 18.26 0.07
C MET A 321 -9.67 17.99 -0.75
N SER A 322 -10.77 17.63 -0.07
CA SER A 322 -12.07 17.45 -0.73
C SER A 322 -12.56 18.77 -1.34
N ALA A 323 -12.45 19.87 -0.60
CA ALA A 323 -12.79 21.20 -1.09
C ALA A 323 -11.87 21.65 -2.24
N ALA A 324 -10.57 21.42 -2.14
CA ALA A 324 -9.58 21.82 -3.15
C ALA A 324 -9.74 21.06 -4.47
N THR A 325 -10.15 19.79 -4.41
CA THR A 325 -10.34 18.96 -5.61
C THR A 325 -11.77 18.98 -6.14
N GLY A 326 -12.75 19.47 -5.37
CA GLY A 326 -14.16 19.42 -5.73
C GLY A 326 -14.77 18.02 -5.70
N HIS A 327 -14.11 17.07 -5.02
CA HIS A 327 -14.52 15.68 -4.92
C HIS A 327 -14.82 15.29 -3.46
N ASP A 328 -15.84 14.45 -3.26
CA ASP A 328 -16.07 13.76 -1.99
C ASP A 328 -15.02 12.64 -1.85
N LEU A 329 -13.85 12.98 -1.30
CA LEU A 329 -12.77 12.02 -1.08
C LEU A 329 -13.15 10.96 -0.02
N PRO A 330 -13.79 11.30 1.12
CA PRO A 330 -14.31 10.30 2.04
C PRO A 330 -15.22 9.27 1.38
N GLY A 331 -16.17 9.71 0.55
CA GLY A 331 -17.12 8.86 -0.16
C GLY A 331 -16.50 7.92 -1.20
N GLN A 332 -15.22 8.13 -1.58
CA GLN A 332 -14.51 7.23 -2.49
C GLN A 332 -13.98 5.97 -1.81
N ASN A 333 -13.96 5.90 -0.49
CA ASN A 333 -13.60 4.66 0.21
C ASN A 333 -14.77 3.68 0.16
N ASP A 334 -14.66 2.67 -0.69
CA ASP A 334 -15.69 1.64 -0.88
C ASP A 334 -15.51 0.40 0.02
N LEU A 335 -14.40 0.31 0.75
CA LEU A 335 -14.08 -0.80 1.66
C LEU A 335 -14.72 -0.61 3.04
N LEU A 336 -14.54 0.56 3.66
CA LEU A 336 -14.99 0.79 5.04
C LEU A 336 -16.51 0.70 5.21
N PRO A 337 -17.34 1.31 4.33
CA PRO A 337 -18.80 1.17 4.45
C PRO A 337 -19.27 -0.27 4.28
N ALA A 338 -18.62 -1.05 3.41
CA ALA A 338 -18.95 -2.45 3.19
C ALA A 338 -18.50 -3.36 4.36
N LEU A 339 -17.45 -2.96 5.07
CA LEU A 339 -16.99 -3.61 6.30
C LEU A 339 -17.96 -3.36 7.46
N GLY A 340 -18.46 -2.13 7.61
CA GLY A 340 -19.34 -1.74 8.72
C GLY A 340 -18.63 -1.72 10.08
N ILE A 341 -17.30 -1.51 10.07
CA ILE A 341 -16.48 -1.50 11.29
C ILE A 341 -16.60 -0.19 12.08
N ASP A 342 -17.27 0.82 11.52
CA ASP A 342 -17.61 2.08 12.18
C ASP A 342 -18.66 1.94 13.27
N ALA A 343 -19.47 0.88 13.21
CA ALA A 343 -20.44 0.51 14.25
C ALA A 343 -19.82 -0.29 15.41
N LEU A 344 -18.54 -0.66 15.31
CA LEU A 344 -17.85 -1.49 16.30
C LEU A 344 -17.04 -0.64 17.29
N THR A 345 -16.73 -1.22 18.44
CA THR A 345 -15.71 -0.68 19.35
C THR A 345 -14.30 -0.92 18.80
N ILE A 346 -13.33 -0.12 19.26
CA ILE A 346 -11.93 -0.30 18.86
C ILE A 346 -11.38 -1.70 19.19
N ASP A 347 -11.81 -2.30 20.31
CA ASP A 347 -11.40 -3.64 20.73
C ASP A 347 -11.98 -4.74 19.83
N GLU A 348 -13.21 -4.56 19.33
CA GLU A 348 -13.81 -5.48 18.37
C GLU A 348 -13.10 -5.40 17.01
N VAL A 349 -12.73 -4.19 16.55
CA VAL A 349 -11.92 -4.03 15.33
C VAL A 349 -10.54 -4.65 15.51
N ALA A 350 -9.91 -4.48 16.68
CA ALA A 350 -8.63 -5.11 16.98
C ALA A 350 -8.73 -6.64 16.97
N ARG A 351 -9.79 -7.21 17.56
CA ARG A 351 -10.05 -8.67 17.51
C ARG A 351 -10.23 -9.16 16.08
N LEU A 352 -11.02 -8.44 15.25
CA LEU A 352 -11.16 -8.77 13.84
C LEU A 352 -9.81 -8.72 13.10
N CYS A 353 -8.93 -7.77 13.43
CA CYS A 353 -7.58 -7.69 12.86
C CYS A 353 -6.65 -8.85 13.26
N ASP A 354 -6.96 -9.55 14.35
CA ASP A 354 -6.20 -10.71 14.82
C ASP A 354 -6.80 -12.02 14.30
N GLU A 355 -8.13 -12.13 14.21
CA GLU A 355 -8.83 -13.40 13.96
C GLU A 355 -9.44 -13.51 12.55
N GLY A 356 -9.83 -12.38 11.94
CA GLY A 356 -10.66 -12.34 10.75
C GLY A 356 -12.16 -12.50 11.08
N TYR A 357 -12.97 -12.68 10.03
CA TYR A 357 -14.42 -12.95 10.12
C TYR A 357 -14.74 -14.45 10.18
#